data_AF-A0A0B1SP25-F1
#
_entry.id   AF-A0A0B1SP25-F1
#
_cell.length_a   1.000
_cell.length_b   1.000
_cell.length_c   1.000
_cell.angle_alpha   90.00
_cell.angle_beta   90.00
_cell.angle_gamma   90.00
#
_symmetry.space_group_name_H-M   'P 1'
#
loop_
_entity.id
_entity.type
_entity.pdbx_description
1 polymer ?
#
loop_
_entity_poly.entity_id
_entity_poly.type
_entity_poly.pdbx_seq_one_letter_code
_entity_poly.pdbx_strand_id
1 'polypeptide(L)'
;MSSFQKYIGEDPAGHRFYEIQNSRLNVTRGFDPPPNKPDSQPGIEWQSWLKGVRRFPPSDQELALNRMREQAQLAQNEATEKRAPHVATKDPPPQPNKPAAFPRHDDMESAPGVKKGE
;
A
#
# COMPACT_ATOMS: atom_id res chain seq x y z
N MET A 1 -33.83 -5.43 -17.24
CA MET A 1 -32.69 -6.32 -17.50
C MET A 1 -31.91 -6.43 -16.21
N SER A 2 -31.87 -7.61 -15.61
CA SER A 2 -31.13 -7.85 -14.37
C SER A 2 -29.64 -8.02 -14.66
N SER A 3 -28.79 -7.44 -13.83
CA SER A 3 -27.35 -7.73 -13.84
C SER A 3 -27.12 -9.16 -13.35
N PHE A 4 -26.16 -9.86 -13.93
CA PHE A 4 -25.75 -11.19 -13.47
C PHE A 4 -24.25 -11.26 -13.28
N GLN A 5 -23.83 -12.08 -12.32
CA GLN A 5 -22.44 -12.27 -11.93
C GLN A 5 -21.89 -13.54 -12.58
N LYS A 6 -20.81 -13.41 -13.35
CA LYS A 6 -20.06 -14.52 -13.93
C LYS A 6 -18.87 -14.84 -13.03
N TYR A 7 -18.83 -16.05 -12.50
CA TYR A 7 -17.70 -16.51 -11.67
C TYR A 7 -16.38 -16.56 -12.47
N ILE A 8 -15.31 -16.09 -11.85
CA ILE A 8 -13.96 -16.00 -12.44
C ILE A 8 -12.96 -16.89 -11.69
N GLY A 9 -12.98 -16.88 -10.37
CA GLY A 9 -12.02 -17.65 -9.58
C GLY A 9 -12.14 -17.38 -8.08
N GLU A 10 -11.29 -18.05 -7.31
CA GLU A 10 -11.20 -17.93 -5.87
C GLU A 10 -9.72 -17.82 -5.48
N ASP A 11 -9.39 -16.97 -4.51
CA ASP A 11 -8.02 -16.88 -4.02
C ASP A 11 -7.76 -17.89 -2.88
N PRO A 12 -6.49 -18.10 -2.48
CA PRO A 12 -6.18 -19.02 -1.39
C PRO A 12 -6.78 -18.66 -0.01
N ALA A 13 -7.33 -17.44 0.13
CA ALA A 13 -7.99 -16.99 1.35
C ALA A 13 -9.52 -17.20 1.31
N GLY A 14 -10.07 -17.69 0.18
CA GLY A 14 -11.48 -18.00 0.01
C GLY A 14 -12.34 -16.83 -0.48
N HIS A 15 -11.74 -15.75 -1.00
CA HIS A 15 -12.49 -14.69 -1.66
C HIS A 15 -12.91 -15.16 -3.05
N ARG A 16 -14.20 -15.01 -3.41
CA ARG A 16 -14.72 -15.43 -4.72
C ARG A 16 -14.90 -14.21 -5.62
N PHE A 17 -14.43 -14.29 -6.86
CA PHE A 17 -14.37 -13.16 -7.79
C PHE A 17 -15.30 -13.34 -8.98
N TYR A 18 -15.88 -12.23 -9.43
CA TYR A 18 -16.91 -12.22 -10.47
C TYR A 18 -16.77 -11.05 -11.44
N GLU A 19 -17.16 -11.27 -12.70
CA GLU A 19 -17.48 -10.22 -13.65
C GLU A 19 -18.97 -9.92 -13.63
N ILE A 20 -19.33 -8.64 -13.53
CA ILE A 20 -20.71 -8.18 -13.51
C ILE A 20 -21.09 -7.81 -14.95
N GLN A 21 -22.02 -8.58 -15.52
CA GLN A 21 -22.55 -8.34 -16.86
C GLN A 21 -23.91 -7.66 -16.77
N ASN A 22 -24.26 -6.91 -17.83
CA ASN A 22 -25.55 -6.24 -17.94
C ASN A 22 -25.86 -5.24 -16.80
N SER A 23 -24.81 -4.60 -16.26
CA SER A 23 -24.92 -3.55 -15.25
C SER A 23 -24.98 -2.18 -15.89
N ARG A 24 -25.79 -1.28 -15.32
CA ARG A 24 -25.80 0.16 -15.64
C ARG A 24 -24.78 0.96 -14.82
N LEU A 25 -24.08 0.29 -13.90
CA LEU A 25 -23.07 0.91 -13.04
C LEU A 25 -21.71 0.87 -13.73
N ASN A 26 -20.83 1.80 -13.32
CA ASN A 26 -19.43 1.83 -13.77
C ASN A 26 -18.59 0.67 -13.18
N VAL A 27 -19.15 -0.11 -12.26
CA VAL A 27 -18.48 -1.25 -11.63
C VAL A 27 -18.85 -2.53 -12.40
N THR A 28 -17.84 -3.13 -13.03
CA THR A 28 -17.99 -4.34 -13.86
C THR A 28 -17.35 -5.59 -13.23
N ARG A 29 -16.72 -5.46 -12.06
CA ARG A 29 -16.00 -6.52 -11.35
C ARG A 29 -16.31 -6.44 -9.87
N GLY A 30 -16.38 -7.58 -9.20
CA GLY A 30 -16.69 -7.65 -7.78
C GLY A 30 -16.13 -8.91 -7.13
N PHE A 31 -16.22 -8.97 -5.81
CA PHE A 31 -15.85 -10.14 -5.03
C PHE A 31 -16.78 -10.32 -3.84
N ASP A 32 -16.89 -11.56 -3.38
CA ASP A 32 -17.52 -11.91 -2.11
C ASP A 32 -16.42 -12.34 -1.12
N PRO A 33 -16.41 -11.82 0.12
CA PRO A 33 -15.49 -12.27 1.14
C PRO A 33 -15.84 -13.69 1.63
N PRO A 34 -14.86 -14.43 2.18
CA PRO A 34 -15.13 -15.73 2.79
C PRO A 34 -16.06 -15.58 4.00
N PRO A 35 -16.96 -16.55 4.27
CA PRO A 35 -17.96 -16.46 5.32
C PRO A 35 -17.36 -16.30 6.73
N ASN A 36 -16.16 -16.82 6.94
CA ASN A 36 -15.46 -16.76 8.22
C ASN A 36 -14.77 -15.40 8.47
N LYS A 37 -14.57 -14.58 7.42
CA LYS A 37 -13.88 -13.29 7.52
C LYS A 37 -14.53 -12.26 6.57
N PRO A 38 -15.69 -11.70 6.94
CA PRO A 38 -16.45 -10.78 6.07
C PRO A 38 -15.70 -9.48 5.75
N ASP A 39 -14.83 -9.00 6.65
CA ASP A 39 -14.04 -7.78 6.44
C ASP A 39 -12.71 -8.03 5.72
N SER A 40 -12.43 -9.29 5.36
CA SER A 40 -11.17 -9.67 4.70
C SER A 40 -11.08 -9.03 3.32
N GLN A 41 -9.89 -8.52 3.01
CA GLN A 41 -9.58 -7.93 1.71
C GLN A 41 -8.79 -8.90 0.83
N PRO A 42 -9.05 -8.94 -0.48
CA PRO A 42 -8.26 -9.70 -1.44
C PRO A 42 -6.78 -9.31 -1.44
N GLY A 43 -5.92 -10.20 -1.93
CA GLY A 43 -4.52 -9.87 -2.24
C GLY A 43 -4.37 -8.75 -3.29
N ILE A 44 -3.17 -8.16 -3.38
CA ILE A 44 -2.93 -6.99 -4.23
C ILE A 44 -3.16 -7.25 -5.72
N GLU A 45 -2.90 -8.48 -6.18
CA GLU A 45 -3.09 -8.89 -7.57
C GLU A 45 -4.58 -8.91 -7.92
N TRP A 46 -5.40 -9.47 -7.04
CA TRP A 46 -6.86 -9.49 -7.19
C TRP A 46 -7.46 -8.10 -7.05
N GLN A 47 -6.96 -7.26 -6.13
CA GLN A 47 -7.36 -5.85 -6.03
C GLN A 47 -7.04 -5.08 -7.33
N SER A 48 -5.89 -5.34 -7.94
CA SER A 48 -5.48 -4.69 -9.20
C SER A 48 -6.39 -5.08 -10.36
N TRP A 49 -6.86 -6.33 -10.38
CA TRP A 49 -7.88 -6.78 -11.33
C TRP A 49 -9.23 -6.13 -11.04
N LEU A 50 -9.70 -6.09 -9.78
CA LEU A 50 -10.96 -5.44 -9.42
C LEU A 50 -11.00 -3.95 -9.81
N LYS A 51 -9.88 -3.24 -9.65
CA LYS A 51 -9.72 -1.82 -10.03
C LYS A 51 -9.63 -1.56 -11.54
N GLY A 52 -9.57 -2.60 -12.37
CA GLY A 52 -9.45 -2.42 -13.82
C GLY A 52 -8.04 -2.17 -14.33
N VAL A 53 -7.04 -2.11 -13.45
CA VAL A 53 -5.62 -1.89 -13.84
C VAL A 53 -5.11 -3.08 -14.67
N ARG A 54 -5.54 -4.30 -14.31
CA ARG A 54 -5.23 -5.52 -15.06
C ARG A 54 -6.39 -5.93 -15.95
N ARG A 55 -6.09 -6.35 -17.18
CA ARG A 55 -7.11 -6.87 -18.12
C ARG A 55 -7.58 -8.27 -17.74
N PHE A 56 -6.66 -9.14 -17.33
CA PHE A 56 -6.92 -10.53 -16.96
C PHE A 56 -6.79 -10.74 -15.45
N PRO A 57 -7.55 -11.67 -14.85
CA PRO A 57 -7.35 -12.05 -13.45
C PRO A 57 -5.95 -12.64 -13.26
N PRO A 58 -5.40 -12.59 -12.03
CA PRO A 58 -4.12 -13.23 -11.75
C PRO A 58 -4.20 -14.75 -11.95
N SER A 59 -3.09 -15.36 -12.35
CA SER A 59 -2.97 -16.82 -12.46
C SER A 59 -2.43 -17.43 -11.17
N ASP A 60 -2.74 -18.70 -10.94
CA ASP A 60 -2.24 -19.44 -9.77
C ASP A 60 -0.71 -19.49 -9.74
N GLN A 61 -0.08 -19.63 -10.90
CA GLN A 61 1.38 -19.62 -11.03
C GLN A 61 1.97 -18.26 -10.64
N GLU A 62 1.34 -17.16 -11.06
CA GLU A 62 1.77 -15.81 -10.70
C GLU A 62 1.68 -15.59 -9.19
N LEU A 63 0.54 -15.96 -8.60
CA LEU A 63 0.30 -15.84 -7.16
C LEU A 63 1.31 -16.67 -6.35
N ALA A 64 1.63 -17.88 -6.81
CA ALA A 64 2.63 -18.74 -6.17
C ALA A 64 4.03 -18.10 -6.22
N LEU A 65 4.44 -17.58 -7.37
CA LEU A 65 5.74 -16.92 -7.53
C LEU A 65 5.86 -15.64 -6.69
N ASN A 66 4.80 -14.83 -6.64
CA ASN A 66 4.80 -13.62 -5.82
C ASN A 66 4.88 -13.95 -4.33
N ARG A 67 4.14 -14.96 -3.86
CA ARG A 67 4.24 -15.44 -2.47
C ARG A 67 5.66 -15.89 -2.12
N MET A 68 6.32 -16.62 -3.02
CA MET A 68 7.72 -17.04 -2.81
C MET A 68 8.66 -15.83 -2.70
N ARG A 69 8.46 -14.81 -3.55
CA ARG A 69 9.26 -13.57 -3.51
C ARG A 69 9.02 -12.79 -2.22
N GLU A 70 7.78 -12.66 -1.78
CA GLU A 70 7.43 -11.99 -0.52
C GLU A 70 8.09 -12.68 0.67
N GLN A 71 8.02 -14.01 0.73
CA GLN A 71 8.69 -14.79 1.79
C GLN A 71 10.21 -14.60 1.78
N ALA A 72 10.83 -14.65 0.60
CA ALA A 72 12.26 -14.43 0.47
C ALA A 72 12.66 -13.00 0.88
N GLN A 73 11.85 -12.00 0.54
CA GLN A 73 12.08 -10.61 0.92
C GLN A 73 11.97 -10.42 2.44
N LEU A 74 10.97 -11.01 3.09
CA LEU A 74 10.83 -10.95 4.55
C LEU A 74 12.06 -11.57 5.25
N ALA A 75 12.55 -12.71 4.77
CA ALA A 75 13.75 -13.34 5.32
C ALA A 75 15.00 -12.47 5.15
N GLN A 76 15.15 -11.79 4.01
CA GLN A 76 16.25 -10.85 3.78
C GLN A 76 16.13 -9.61 4.67
N ASN A 77 14.92 -9.09 4.86
CA ASN A 77 14.67 -7.94 5.73
C ASN A 77 15.03 -8.28 7.17
N GLU A 78 14.60 -9.42 7.69
CA GLU A 78 14.93 -9.87 9.05
C GLU A 78 16.45 -10.03 9.25
N ALA A 79 17.15 -10.59 8.26
CA ALA A 79 18.61 -10.70 8.29
C ALA A 79 19.30 -9.34 8.26
N THR A 80 18.74 -8.38 7.52
CA THR A 80 19.24 -7.01 7.43
C THR A 80 19.01 -6.25 8.73
N GLU A 81 17.83 -6.35 9.32
CA GLU A 81 17.50 -5.75 10.62
C GLU A 81 18.44 -6.24 11.73
N LYS A 82 18.75 -7.55 11.77
CA LYS A 82 19.71 -8.12 12.73
C LYS A 82 21.15 -7.62 12.52
N ARG A 83 21.53 -7.29 11.29
CA ARG A 83 22.87 -6.78 10.94
C ARG A 83 22.96 -5.26 10.98
N ALA A 84 21.83 -4.56 10.99
CA ALA A 84 21.79 -3.12 10.91
C ALA A 84 22.48 -2.52 12.15
N PRO A 85 23.46 -1.62 11.97
CA PRO A 85 24.05 -0.92 13.10
C PRO A 85 22.96 -0.08 13.78
N HIS A 86 22.82 -0.23 15.09
CA HIS A 86 21.90 0.60 15.86
C HIS A 86 22.45 2.02 15.96
N VAL A 87 21.85 2.96 15.24
CA VAL A 87 22.16 4.38 15.38
C VAL A 87 21.38 4.92 16.56
N ALA A 88 22.04 5.06 17.70
CA ALA A 88 21.48 5.79 18.83
C ALA A 88 21.36 7.27 18.45
N THR A 89 20.17 7.71 18.07
CA THR A 89 19.88 9.15 17.95
C THR A 89 19.95 9.74 19.35
N LYS A 90 20.95 10.59 19.61
CA LYS A 90 21.09 11.31 20.90
C LYS A 90 20.00 12.37 21.11
N ASP A 91 19.19 12.64 20.09
CA ASP A 91 18.16 13.64 20.16
C ASP A 91 16.92 13.11 20.87
N PRO A 92 16.35 13.87 21.82
CA PRO A 92 15.06 13.52 22.41
C PRO A 92 13.99 13.39 21.32
N PRO A 93 13.00 12.50 21.49
CA PRO A 93 11.93 12.34 20.51
C PRO A 93 11.28 13.70 20.23
N PRO A 94 11.03 14.03 18.95
CA PRO A 94 10.44 15.31 18.59
C PRO A 94 9.10 15.47 19.33
N GLN A 95 8.93 16.56 20.06
CA GLN A 95 7.66 16.86 20.69
C GLN A 95 6.57 16.92 19.60
N PRO A 96 5.42 16.26 19.79
CA PRO A 96 4.47 15.95 18.72
C PRO A 96 3.84 17.16 18.01
N ASN A 97 4.09 18.40 18.47
CA ASN A 97 3.41 19.60 17.96
C ASN A 97 4.31 20.83 17.76
N LYS A 98 5.63 20.65 17.55
CA LYS A 98 6.47 21.79 17.14
C LYS A 98 7.54 21.37 16.14
N PRO A 99 7.48 21.83 14.87
CA PRO A 99 8.63 21.68 13.99
C PRO A 99 9.82 22.40 14.62
N ALA A 100 10.99 21.77 14.57
CA ALA A 100 12.23 22.39 15.01
C ALA A 100 12.41 23.73 14.27
N ALA A 101 12.77 24.78 15.00
CA ALA A 101 13.05 26.06 14.38
C ALA A 101 14.27 25.90 13.47
N PHE A 102 14.16 26.33 12.21
CA PHE A 102 15.29 26.30 11.28
C PHE A 102 16.46 27.11 11.86
N PRO A 103 17.71 26.67 11.67
CA PRO A 103 18.89 27.43 12.03
C PRO A 103 18.82 28.84 11.43
N ARG A 104 18.94 29.86 12.28
CA ARG A 104 19.06 31.25 11.84
C ARG A 104 20.53 31.60 11.80
N HIS A 105 20.97 32.07 10.63
CA HIS A 105 22.32 32.51 10.39
C HIS A 105 22.30 34.05 10.39
N ASP A 106 23.06 34.67 11.30
CA ASP A 106 23.05 36.13 11.51
C ASP A 106 23.65 36.93 10.34
N ASP A 107 24.40 36.25 9.47
CA ASP A 107 25.01 36.75 8.24
C ASP A 107 24.07 36.66 7.01
N MET A 108 22.92 36.00 7.14
CA MET A 108 21.95 35.89 6.07
C MET A 108 20.75 36.81 6.31
N GLU A 109 20.47 37.67 5.32
CA GLU A 109 19.25 38.46 5.29
C GLU A 109 18.04 37.52 5.20
N SER A 110 17.14 37.59 6.18
CA SER A 110 15.90 36.80 6.18
C SER A 110 14.86 37.31 5.17
N ALA A 111 15.00 38.56 4.73
CA ALA A 111 14.21 39.17 3.67
C ALA A 111 15.10 40.18 2.91
N PRO A 112 15.05 40.22 1.57
CA PRO A 112 15.93 41.06 0.77
C PRO A 112 15.73 42.55 1.09
N GLY A 113 16.82 43.23 1.43
CA GLY A 113 16.84 44.69 1.64
C GLY A 113 16.57 45.16 3.07
N VAL A 114 16.45 44.26 4.04
CA VAL A 114 16.33 44.64 5.46
C VAL A 114 17.73 44.77 6.07
N LYS A 115 18.25 46.00 6.15
CA LYS A 115 19.45 46.26 6.96
C LYS A 115 19.07 46.21 8.44
N LYS A 116 19.74 45.36 9.23
CA LYS A 116 19.71 45.45 10.71
C LYS A 116 20.18 46.88 11.05
N GLY A 117 19.27 47.69 11.57
CA GLY A 117 19.58 49.03 12.05
C GLY A 117 20.63 48.98 13.15
N GLU A 118 21.49 50.00 13.15
CA GLU A 118 22.46 50.33 14.20
C GLU A 118 21.81 50.40 15.60
#